data_AF-A5DUK9-F1
#
_entry.id   AF-A5DUK9-F1
#
_cell.length_a   1.000
_cell.length_b   1.000
_cell.length_c   1.000
_cell.angle_alpha   90.00
_cell.angle_beta   90.00
_cell.angle_gamma   90.00
#
_symmetry.space_group_name_H-M   'P 1'
#
loop_
_entity.id
_entity.type
_entity.pdbx_description
1 polymer ?
#
loop_
_entity_poly.entity_id
_entity_poly.type
_entity_poly.pdbx_seq_one_letter_code
_entity_poly.pdbx_strand_id
1 'polypeptide(L)'
;MSSVIVVNNELKDSIQEYAQIIDGATGNTDLSKAVDAHLPKTLDQAEITNKEELVQKIKAASSKETLAKLTDKEFEPTIYLLIHILALLSSMEAVLDDESSPIYKLILDINPTQPLSIRDRKSIKSSSILSILSTIFNLLPSTSKVRVSVLKTILNVLKTSGVDFQSVEDNLGANIVNWLKSSQAQDSEIETIFWEFINLDTFFSQKSLQLIKEFTHVYPVSANELNQLIEFALRSKVVDVSFLVNNNVAEALKKALPSSSDALPQLFSKYVKGELIAVDDIPSNLPKEFIHQKSKILSLAKFFAENSTQSSEHNQIIFTYKEIPLVSNHLEFEELLIEAIKAGVIEGKLNQIDETFSLSRVNRFIIAGDDTAIAQGWESIRQALQQWSLSLNNVDEIVRQTREQIVNGGSN
;
A
#
# COMPACT_ATOMS: atom_id res chain seq x y z
N MET A 1 -18.94 -16.18 33.94
CA MET A 1 -19.69 -14.95 34.25
C MET A 1 -19.24 -13.92 33.23
N SER A 2 -20.16 -13.23 32.55
CA SER A 2 -19.78 -12.14 31.65
C SER A 2 -19.36 -10.95 32.51
N SER A 3 -18.06 -10.68 32.55
CA SER A 3 -17.50 -9.46 33.14
C SER A 3 -17.99 -8.28 32.29
N VAL A 4 -18.83 -7.44 32.86
CA VAL A 4 -19.19 -6.14 32.28
C VAL A 4 -18.23 -5.15 32.89
N ILE A 5 -17.30 -4.65 32.09
CA ILE A 5 -16.29 -3.70 32.56
C ILE A 5 -16.92 -2.32 32.57
N VAL A 6 -17.09 -1.74 33.77
CA VAL A 6 -17.71 -0.42 33.96
C VAL A 6 -16.66 0.53 34.48
N VAL A 7 -16.19 1.43 33.60
CA VAL A 7 -15.29 2.52 34.02
C VAL A 7 -16.08 3.51 34.86
N ASN A 8 -16.16 3.26 36.17
CA ASN A 8 -16.68 4.20 37.14
C ASN A 8 -15.72 5.38 37.32
N ASN A 9 -16.25 6.54 37.66
CA ASN A 9 -15.52 7.81 37.75
C ASN A 9 -14.50 7.87 38.91
N GLU A 10 -14.49 6.87 39.79
CA GLU A 10 -13.60 6.79 40.94
C GLU A 10 -12.44 5.82 40.69
N LEU A 11 -11.20 6.34 40.74
CA LEU A 11 -9.96 5.58 40.52
C LEU A 11 -9.85 4.32 41.41
N LYS A 12 -10.41 4.37 42.61
CA LYS A 12 -10.47 3.24 43.54
C LYS A 12 -11.23 2.06 42.95
N ASP A 13 -12.41 2.32 42.39
CA ASP A 13 -13.27 1.28 41.80
C ASP A 13 -12.59 0.65 40.59
N SER A 14 -11.98 1.47 39.73
CA SER A 14 -11.21 0.99 38.57
C SER A 14 -10.07 0.05 38.97
N ILE A 15 -9.35 0.40 40.04
CA ILE A 15 -8.25 -0.40 40.56
C ILE A 15 -8.75 -1.73 41.17
N GLN A 16 -9.87 -1.71 41.90
CA GLN A 16 -10.47 -2.93 42.45
C GLN A 16 -11.04 -3.84 41.36
N GLU A 17 -11.70 -3.28 40.35
CA GLU A 17 -12.20 -4.01 39.20
C GLU A 17 -11.06 -4.68 38.43
N TYR A 18 -9.97 -3.95 38.16
CA TYR A 18 -8.78 -4.51 37.54
C TYR A 18 -8.21 -5.68 38.36
N ALA A 19 -8.13 -5.52 39.69
CA ALA A 19 -7.63 -6.56 40.56
C ALA A 19 -8.48 -7.83 40.52
N GLN A 20 -9.81 -7.69 40.51
CA GLN A 20 -10.74 -8.82 40.42
C GLN A 20 -10.65 -9.54 39.07
N ILE A 21 -10.45 -8.81 37.96
CA ILE A 21 -10.27 -9.42 36.63
C ILE A 21 -9.00 -10.27 36.60
N ILE A 22 -7.89 -9.72 37.09
CA ILE A 22 -6.61 -10.41 37.14
C ILE A 22 -6.66 -11.65 38.05
N ASP A 23 -7.18 -11.48 39.27
CA ASP A 23 -7.39 -12.56 40.24
C ASP A 23 -8.31 -13.67 39.68
N GLY A 24 -9.34 -13.29 38.91
CA GLY A 24 -10.21 -14.22 38.20
C GLY A 24 -9.50 -15.03 37.11
N ALA A 25 -8.52 -14.43 36.42
CA ALA A 25 -7.72 -15.09 35.38
C ALA A 25 -6.67 -16.05 35.95
N THR A 26 -6.11 -15.74 37.11
CA THR A 26 -5.13 -16.57 37.83
C THR A 26 -5.76 -17.59 38.78
N GLY A 27 -7.01 -17.38 39.19
CA GLY A 27 -7.71 -18.20 40.16
C GLY A 27 -7.24 -17.98 41.61
N ASN A 28 -6.65 -16.83 41.91
CA ASN A 28 -6.21 -16.43 43.26
C ASN A 28 -6.91 -15.14 43.71
N THR A 29 -6.56 -14.62 44.89
CA THR A 29 -7.11 -13.34 45.44
C THR A 29 -5.98 -12.44 45.94
N ASP A 30 -4.78 -12.63 45.36
CA ASP A 30 -3.55 -12.07 45.91
C ASP A 30 -3.41 -10.60 45.51
N LEU A 31 -3.87 -10.22 44.31
CA LEU A 31 -3.82 -8.84 43.86
C LEU A 31 -4.81 -7.98 44.64
N SER A 32 -6.07 -8.43 44.76
CA SER A 32 -7.11 -7.66 45.45
C SER A 32 -6.70 -7.34 46.89
N LYS A 33 -6.11 -8.31 47.61
CA LYS A 33 -5.59 -8.10 48.97
C LYS A 33 -4.40 -7.14 49.01
N ALA A 34 -3.49 -7.24 48.05
CA ALA A 34 -2.31 -6.38 47.99
C ALA A 34 -2.66 -4.92 47.64
N VAL A 35 -3.72 -4.73 46.86
CA VAL A 35 -4.24 -3.44 46.41
C VAL A 35 -5.11 -2.78 47.50
N ASP A 36 -5.97 -3.56 48.19
CA ASP A 36 -6.80 -3.07 49.30
C ASP A 36 -6.00 -2.51 50.48
N ALA A 37 -4.72 -2.88 50.61
CA ALA A 37 -3.82 -2.32 51.60
C ALA A 37 -3.43 -0.85 51.30
N HIS A 38 -3.48 -0.44 50.03
CA HIS A 38 -3.03 0.87 49.53
C HIS A 38 -4.19 1.80 49.16
N LEU A 39 -5.41 1.28 49.11
CA LEU A 39 -6.63 2.04 48.81
C LEU A 39 -7.20 2.73 50.07
N PRO A 40 -7.78 3.93 49.92
CA PRO A 40 -8.39 4.64 51.04
C PRO A 40 -9.65 3.90 51.54
N LYS A 41 -9.71 3.69 52.86
CA LYS A 41 -10.80 2.94 53.52
C LYS A 41 -11.98 3.82 53.93
N THR A 42 -11.81 5.14 53.92
CA THR A 42 -12.82 6.14 54.31
C THR A 42 -12.74 7.37 53.40
N LEU A 43 -13.87 8.08 53.23
CA LEU A 43 -14.01 9.29 52.39
C LEU A 43 -13.07 10.44 52.81
N ASP A 44 -12.59 10.45 54.06
CA ASP A 44 -11.70 11.48 54.60
C ASP A 44 -10.21 11.26 54.25
N GLN A 45 -9.85 10.09 53.70
CA GLN A 45 -8.53 9.78 53.16
C GLN A 45 -8.55 9.96 51.64
N ALA A 46 -8.47 11.21 51.17
CA ALA A 46 -8.60 11.52 49.74
C ALA A 46 -7.41 11.03 48.88
N GLU A 47 -6.31 10.56 49.47
CA GLU A 47 -5.08 10.24 48.74
C GLU A 47 -4.69 8.77 48.88
N ILE A 48 -4.41 8.14 47.72
CA ILE A 48 -3.83 6.81 47.61
C ILE A 48 -2.44 6.85 48.25
N THR A 49 -2.20 5.94 49.21
CA THR A 49 -0.91 5.84 49.89
C THR A 49 0.08 5.07 48.99
N ASN A 50 1.33 5.54 48.87
CA ASN A 50 2.40 4.88 48.10
C ASN A 50 2.06 4.54 46.63
N LYS A 51 1.72 5.56 45.83
CA LYS A 51 1.40 5.44 44.39
C LYS A 51 2.44 4.62 43.60
N GLU A 52 3.73 4.82 43.86
CA GLU A 52 4.82 4.12 43.16
C GLU A 52 4.83 2.61 43.43
N GLU A 53 4.62 2.21 44.69
CA GLU A 53 4.57 0.79 45.07
C GLU A 53 3.35 0.10 44.46
N LEU A 54 2.21 0.80 44.41
CA LEU A 54 0.99 0.33 43.77
C LEU A 54 1.19 0.12 42.26
N VAL A 55 1.82 1.07 41.57
CA VAL A 55 2.17 0.96 40.14
C VAL A 55 3.07 -0.24 39.88
N GLN A 56 4.08 -0.49 40.75
CA GLN A 56 4.97 -1.65 40.60
C GLN A 56 4.23 -2.97 40.80
N LYS A 57 3.33 -3.07 41.79
CA LYS A 57 2.51 -4.27 42.03
C LYS A 57 1.55 -4.56 40.87
N ILE A 58 0.91 -3.52 40.32
CA ILE A 58 0.05 -3.65 39.15
C ILE A 58 0.87 -4.14 37.95
N LYS A 59 1.98 -3.47 37.62
CA LYS A 59 2.87 -3.87 36.51
C LYS A 59 3.39 -5.31 36.66
N ALA A 60 3.76 -5.73 37.86
CA ALA A 60 4.26 -7.08 38.11
C ALA A 60 3.19 -8.16 37.89
N ALA A 61 1.93 -7.86 38.20
CA ALA A 61 0.83 -8.79 38.00
C ALA A 61 0.27 -8.80 36.58
N SER A 62 0.39 -7.67 35.87
CA SER A 62 0.10 -7.53 34.45
C SER A 62 1.16 -8.23 33.59
N SER A 63 1.50 -9.49 33.87
CA SER A 63 2.46 -10.25 33.06
C SER A 63 1.78 -10.90 31.85
N LYS A 64 2.58 -11.28 30.85
CA LYS A 64 2.12 -12.03 29.66
C LYS A 64 1.34 -13.28 30.07
N GLU A 65 1.84 -14.05 31.02
CA GLU A 65 1.23 -15.32 31.45
C GLU A 65 -0.17 -15.12 32.05
N THR A 66 -0.41 -13.97 32.67
CA THR A 66 -1.69 -13.64 33.28
C THR A 66 -2.67 -13.12 32.25
N LEU A 67 -2.23 -12.14 31.44
CA LEU A 67 -3.09 -11.51 30.44
C LEU A 67 -3.44 -12.44 29.28
N ALA A 68 -2.56 -13.38 28.92
CA ALA A 68 -2.83 -14.39 27.90
C ALA A 68 -3.93 -15.40 28.28
N LYS A 69 -4.31 -15.48 29.57
CA LYS A 69 -5.41 -16.34 30.03
C LYS A 69 -6.79 -15.71 29.83
N LEU A 70 -6.85 -14.40 29.58
CA LEU A 70 -8.09 -13.69 29.33
C LEU A 70 -8.72 -14.12 28.01
N THR A 71 -10.04 -13.99 27.93
CA THR A 71 -10.71 -14.15 26.64
C THR A 71 -10.51 -12.91 25.77
N ASP A 72 -10.58 -13.08 24.45
CA ASP A 72 -10.48 -11.98 23.48
C ASP A 72 -11.43 -10.79 23.79
N LYS A 73 -12.62 -11.07 24.34
CA LYS A 73 -13.61 -10.05 24.74
C LYS A 73 -13.22 -9.24 25.98
N GLU A 74 -12.48 -9.87 26.89
CA GLU A 74 -12.04 -9.27 28.15
C GLU A 74 -10.69 -8.58 28.00
N PHE A 75 -9.87 -9.08 27.08
CA PHE A 75 -8.50 -8.62 26.88
C PHE A 75 -8.42 -7.13 26.55
N GLU A 76 -9.11 -6.68 25.49
CA GLU A 76 -9.03 -5.30 25.03
C GLU A 76 -9.49 -4.28 26.09
N PRO A 77 -10.68 -4.43 26.72
CA PRO A 77 -11.09 -3.50 27.77
C PRO A 77 -10.19 -3.57 29.02
N THR A 78 -9.62 -4.73 29.35
CA THR A 78 -8.68 -4.88 30.49
C THR A 78 -7.39 -4.10 30.23
N ILE A 79 -6.89 -4.08 28.98
CA ILE A 79 -5.72 -3.28 28.62
C ILE A 79 -6.03 -1.79 28.67
N TYR A 80 -7.21 -1.35 28.20
CA TYR A 80 -7.61 0.05 28.32
C TYR A 80 -7.76 0.49 29.79
N LEU A 81 -8.31 -0.37 30.64
CA LEU A 81 -8.39 -0.13 32.08
C LEU A 81 -7.00 -0.02 32.71
N LEU A 82 -6.07 -0.91 32.34
CA LEU A 82 -4.68 -0.84 32.78
C LEU A 82 -4.01 0.49 32.39
N ILE A 83 -4.15 0.90 31.13
CA ILE A 83 -3.59 2.17 30.63
C ILE A 83 -4.20 3.34 31.41
N HIS A 84 -5.52 3.34 31.62
CA HIS A 84 -6.22 4.38 32.36
C HIS A 84 -5.72 4.50 33.81
N ILE A 85 -5.60 3.38 34.52
CA ILE A 85 -5.09 3.34 35.91
C ILE A 85 -3.65 3.85 35.97
N LEU A 86 -2.78 3.37 35.10
CA LEU A 86 -1.37 3.78 35.09
C LEU A 86 -1.20 5.28 34.77
N ALA A 87 -2.03 5.80 33.85
CA ALA A 87 -2.03 7.21 33.48
C ALA A 87 -2.48 8.11 34.63
N LEU A 88 -3.49 7.69 35.40
CA LEU A 88 -3.97 8.42 36.58
C LEU A 88 -3.01 8.35 37.78
N LEU A 89 -2.30 7.23 37.95
CA LEU A 89 -1.36 7.05 39.07
C LEU A 89 -0.01 7.75 38.86
N SER A 90 0.44 7.90 37.61
CA SER A 90 1.75 8.47 37.27
C SER A 90 1.55 9.73 36.42
N SER A 91 1.47 9.57 35.11
CA SER A 91 1.06 10.58 34.13
C SER A 91 0.84 9.86 32.79
N MET A 92 0.03 10.44 31.91
CA MET A 92 -0.20 9.88 30.57
C MET A 92 1.11 9.80 29.75
N GLU A 93 1.95 10.83 29.87
CA GLU A 93 3.21 10.97 29.16
C GLU A 93 4.21 9.86 29.57
N ALA A 94 4.30 9.56 30.87
CA ALA A 94 5.19 8.51 31.37
C ALA A 94 4.74 7.08 30.96
N VAL A 95 3.47 6.94 30.60
CA VAL A 95 2.87 5.64 30.27
C VAL A 95 2.88 5.39 28.77
N LEU A 96 2.62 6.42 27.95
CA LEU A 96 2.47 6.28 26.50
C LEU A 96 3.47 7.10 25.66
N ASP A 97 3.99 8.24 26.13
CA ASP A 97 4.96 9.07 25.38
C ASP A 97 6.44 8.64 25.61
N ASP A 98 6.67 7.48 26.23
CA ASP A 98 7.98 6.83 26.29
C ASP A 98 7.99 5.60 25.37
N GLU A 99 8.87 5.59 24.36
CA GLU A 99 9.07 4.45 23.44
C GLU A 99 9.47 3.17 24.19
N SER A 100 10.12 3.31 25.34
CA SER A 100 10.56 2.19 26.17
C SER A 100 9.48 1.68 27.13
N SER A 101 8.27 2.26 27.08
CA SER A 101 7.17 1.90 27.97
C SER A 101 6.91 0.39 27.94
N PRO A 102 6.80 -0.25 29.12
CA PRO A 102 6.60 -1.69 29.22
C PRO A 102 5.29 -2.15 28.59
N ILE A 103 4.33 -1.25 28.37
CA ILE A 103 3.03 -1.56 27.75
C ILE A 103 3.21 -2.01 26.30
N TYR A 104 4.06 -1.35 25.52
CA TYR A 104 4.29 -1.72 24.12
C TYR A 104 4.92 -3.10 24.00
N LYS A 105 5.90 -3.41 24.86
CA LYS A 105 6.53 -4.73 24.94
C LYS A 105 5.54 -5.80 25.35
N LEU A 106 4.71 -5.53 26.36
CA LEU A 106 3.68 -6.44 26.82
C LEU A 106 2.66 -6.77 25.73
N ILE A 107 2.19 -5.75 24.99
CA ILE A 107 1.23 -5.95 23.89
C ILE A 107 1.87 -6.81 22.77
N LEU A 108 3.13 -6.54 22.42
CA LEU A 108 3.87 -7.32 21.44
C LEU A 108 4.10 -8.77 21.88
N ASP A 109 4.48 -8.97 23.14
CA ASP A 109 4.78 -10.30 23.68
C ASP A 109 3.54 -11.20 23.73
N ILE A 110 2.35 -10.61 23.83
CA ILE A 110 1.06 -11.32 23.82
C ILE A 110 0.60 -11.66 22.40
N ASN A 111 1.10 -10.98 21.37
CA ASN A 111 0.68 -11.21 19.99
C ASN A 111 0.92 -12.66 19.54
N PRO A 112 -0.12 -13.38 19.08
CA PRO A 112 0.08 -14.72 18.57
C PRO A 112 0.96 -14.68 17.32
N THR A 113 2.04 -15.46 17.35
CA THR A 113 3.00 -15.56 16.23
C THR A 113 2.59 -16.59 15.18
N GLN A 114 1.48 -17.30 15.40
CA GLN A 114 0.95 -18.31 14.49
C GLN A 114 -0.56 -18.10 14.27
N PRO A 115 -1.07 -18.40 13.07
CA PRO A 115 -2.49 -18.30 12.79
C PRO A 115 -3.28 -19.22 13.73
N LEU A 116 -4.21 -18.62 14.49
CA LEU A 116 -4.98 -19.32 15.51
C LEU A 116 -5.86 -20.39 14.86
N SER A 117 -5.90 -21.58 15.47
CA SER A 117 -6.79 -22.65 15.00
C SER A 117 -8.25 -22.32 15.35
N ILE A 118 -9.20 -22.83 14.55
CA ILE A 118 -10.66 -22.71 14.83
C ILE A 118 -11.03 -23.27 16.23
N ARG A 119 -10.19 -24.15 16.78
CA ARG A 119 -10.34 -24.74 18.12
C ARG A 119 -9.93 -23.79 19.25
N ASP A 120 -9.15 -22.76 18.98
CA ASP A 120 -8.61 -21.83 19.99
C ASP A 120 -9.56 -20.66 20.24
N ARG A 121 -10.85 -20.94 20.50
CA ARG A 121 -11.89 -19.92 20.67
C ARG A 121 -11.66 -18.94 21.83
N LYS A 122 -10.78 -19.28 22.77
CA LYS A 122 -10.41 -18.43 23.92
C LYS A 122 -9.12 -17.63 23.72
N SER A 123 -8.40 -17.86 22.64
CA SER A 123 -7.14 -17.16 22.38
C SER A 123 -7.37 -15.70 21.98
N ILE A 124 -6.40 -14.85 22.33
CA ILE A 124 -6.38 -13.44 21.97
C ILE A 124 -6.08 -13.33 20.48
N LYS A 125 -6.90 -12.57 19.75
CA LYS A 125 -6.70 -12.35 18.32
C LYS A 125 -5.78 -11.17 18.08
N SER A 126 -4.98 -11.25 17.02
CA SER A 126 -4.16 -10.12 16.57
C SER A 126 -4.99 -8.90 16.15
N SER A 127 -6.24 -9.10 15.73
CA SER A 127 -7.17 -7.98 15.47
C SER A 127 -7.41 -7.12 16.71
N SER A 128 -7.50 -7.73 17.89
CA SER A 128 -7.72 -7.03 19.17
C SER A 128 -6.47 -6.26 19.58
N ILE A 129 -5.29 -6.82 19.32
CA ILE A 129 -4.00 -6.14 19.52
C ILE A 129 -3.85 -4.95 18.58
N LEU A 130 -4.20 -5.11 17.31
CA LEU A 130 -4.21 -4.02 16.34
C LEU A 130 -5.21 -2.92 16.72
N SER A 131 -6.39 -3.29 17.25
CA SER A 131 -7.38 -2.35 17.79
C SER A 131 -6.80 -1.52 18.93
N ILE A 132 -6.16 -2.17 19.92
CA ILE A 132 -5.50 -1.50 21.04
C ILE A 132 -4.42 -0.54 20.55
N LEU A 133 -3.52 -1.00 19.67
CA LEU A 133 -2.44 -0.17 19.13
C LEU A 133 -2.96 1.01 18.31
N SER A 134 -4.04 0.82 17.54
CA SER A 134 -4.72 1.88 16.80
C SER A 134 -5.32 2.92 17.75
N THR A 135 -5.97 2.48 18.82
CA THR A 135 -6.51 3.38 19.85
C THR A 135 -5.39 4.17 20.54
N ILE A 136 -4.28 3.51 20.91
CA ILE A 136 -3.11 4.19 21.50
C ILE A 136 -2.53 5.23 20.52
N PHE A 137 -2.37 4.85 19.25
CA PHE A 137 -1.87 5.76 18.21
C PHE A 137 -2.74 7.02 18.08
N ASN A 138 -4.06 6.84 18.10
CA ASN A 138 -5.02 7.95 18.00
C ASN A 138 -5.06 8.83 19.26
N LEU A 139 -4.74 8.27 20.42
CA LEU A 139 -4.72 8.97 21.70
C LEU A 139 -3.46 9.84 21.88
N LEU A 140 -2.33 9.43 21.31
CA LEU A 140 -1.10 10.21 21.30
C LEU A 140 -1.28 11.52 20.49
N PRO A 141 -0.62 12.63 20.82
CA PRO A 141 -0.62 13.83 20.00
C PRO A 141 -0.04 13.60 18.60
N SER A 142 -0.52 14.31 17.58
CA SER A 142 -0.01 14.17 16.20
C SER A 142 1.46 14.53 16.00
N THR A 143 2.03 15.29 16.93
CA THR A 143 3.44 15.69 16.96
C THR A 143 4.33 14.76 17.77
N SER A 144 3.77 13.75 18.45
CA SER A 144 4.55 12.84 19.30
C SER A 144 5.38 11.88 18.44
N LYS A 145 6.68 11.78 18.71
CA LYS A 145 7.59 10.84 18.04
C LYS A 145 7.23 9.38 18.33
N VAL A 146 6.57 9.10 19.46
CA VAL A 146 6.17 7.74 19.83
C VAL A 146 5.12 7.18 18.87
N ARG A 147 4.37 8.03 18.15
CA ARG A 147 3.51 7.56 17.05
C ARG A 147 4.28 6.76 16.00
N VAL A 148 5.55 7.10 15.76
CA VAL A 148 6.41 6.38 14.82
C VAL A 148 6.75 4.98 15.32
N SER A 149 7.12 4.84 16.61
CA SER A 149 7.41 3.54 17.21
C SER A 149 6.16 2.65 17.33
N VAL A 150 5.00 3.25 17.61
CA VAL A 150 3.71 2.55 17.58
C VAL A 150 3.37 2.08 16.17
N LEU A 151 3.60 2.88 15.13
CA LEU A 151 3.42 2.45 13.74
C LEU A 151 4.32 1.26 13.38
N LYS A 152 5.62 1.29 13.74
CA LYS A 152 6.53 0.14 13.54
C LYS A 152 6.02 -1.11 14.27
N THR A 153 5.48 -0.92 15.47
CA THR A 153 4.86 -2.00 16.27
C THR A 153 3.66 -2.60 15.55
N ILE A 154 2.77 -1.76 15.00
CA ILE A 154 1.63 -2.19 14.19
C ILE A 154 2.10 -3.00 12.97
N LEU A 155 3.08 -2.52 12.23
CA LEU A 155 3.63 -3.23 11.06
C LEU A 155 4.23 -4.59 11.44
N ASN A 156 4.94 -4.67 12.57
CA ASN A 156 5.48 -5.94 13.07
C ASN A 156 4.38 -6.93 13.46
N VAL A 157 3.28 -6.45 14.06
CA VAL A 157 2.10 -7.29 14.34
C VAL A 157 1.50 -7.80 13.03
N LEU A 158 1.32 -6.95 12.02
CA LEU A 158 0.79 -7.37 10.70
C LEU A 158 1.67 -8.44 10.05
N LYS A 159 2.99 -8.27 10.10
CA LYS A 159 3.96 -9.23 9.57
C LYS A 159 3.88 -10.61 10.21
N THR A 160 3.59 -10.67 11.51
CA THR A 160 3.61 -11.92 12.30
C THR A 160 2.25 -12.60 12.44
N SER A 161 1.16 -11.83 12.31
CA SER A 161 -0.20 -12.29 12.60
C SER A 161 -0.92 -12.94 11.42
N GLY A 162 -0.40 -12.80 10.19
CA GLY A 162 -1.06 -13.30 8.98
C GLY A 162 -2.40 -12.61 8.69
N VAL A 163 -2.63 -11.42 9.26
CA VAL A 163 -3.77 -10.55 8.92
C VAL A 163 -3.67 -10.16 7.46
N ASP A 164 -4.81 -10.21 6.76
CA ASP A 164 -4.85 -9.87 5.34
C ASP A 164 -4.50 -8.39 5.12
N PHE A 165 -3.46 -8.15 4.33
CA PHE A 165 -2.95 -6.82 4.01
C PHE A 165 -4.05 -5.92 3.41
N GLN A 166 -4.95 -6.50 2.59
CA GLN A 166 -6.03 -5.76 1.93
C GLN A 166 -6.97 -5.06 2.92
N SER A 167 -7.12 -5.60 4.13
CA SER A 167 -7.99 -5.00 5.15
C SER A 167 -7.40 -3.72 5.76
N VAL A 168 -6.09 -3.52 5.62
CA VAL A 168 -5.33 -2.46 6.29
C VAL A 168 -4.75 -1.46 5.27
N GLU A 169 -4.62 -1.90 4.02
CA GLU A 169 -4.06 -1.14 2.89
C GLU A 169 -4.69 0.26 2.74
N ASP A 170 -6.02 0.35 2.73
CA ASP A 170 -6.72 1.62 2.48
C ASP A 170 -6.52 2.65 3.60
N ASN A 171 -6.48 2.19 4.86
CA ASN A 171 -6.36 3.08 6.02
C ASN A 171 -4.91 3.51 6.26
N LEU A 172 -3.98 2.54 6.32
CA LEU A 172 -2.57 2.84 6.52
C LEU A 172 -1.94 3.47 5.28
N GLY A 173 -2.15 2.89 4.10
CA GLY A 173 -1.45 3.30 2.87
C GLY A 173 -1.64 4.77 2.51
N ALA A 174 -2.88 5.27 2.58
CA ALA A 174 -3.18 6.67 2.26
C ALA A 174 -2.63 7.68 3.27
N ASN A 175 -2.40 7.26 4.52
CA ASN A 175 -2.10 8.17 5.62
C ASN A 175 -0.70 8.02 6.22
N ILE A 176 0.00 6.90 5.98
CA ILE A 176 1.27 6.57 6.64
C ILE A 176 2.31 7.68 6.48
N VAL A 177 2.51 8.19 5.25
CA VAL A 177 3.47 9.26 4.98
C VAL A 177 3.06 10.55 5.71
N ASN A 178 1.78 10.90 5.72
CA ASN A 178 1.27 12.10 6.37
C ASN A 178 1.39 12.02 7.89
N TRP A 179 1.11 10.85 8.48
CA TRP A 179 1.26 10.61 9.90
C TRP A 179 2.71 10.66 10.35
N LEU A 180 3.63 10.07 9.59
CA LEU A 180 5.06 10.11 9.92
C LEU A 180 5.62 11.54 9.83
N LYS A 181 5.24 12.29 8.79
CA LYS A 181 5.58 13.73 8.69
C LYS A 181 5.04 14.54 9.88
N SER A 182 3.78 14.31 10.24
CA SER A 182 3.15 15.01 11.39
C SER A 182 3.88 14.69 12.70
N SER A 183 4.34 13.44 12.84
CA SER A 183 5.06 12.93 14.02
C SER A 183 6.54 13.34 14.05
N GLN A 184 6.97 14.25 13.17
CA GLN A 184 8.35 14.75 13.05
C GLN A 184 9.39 13.65 12.77
N ALA A 185 8.99 12.59 12.06
CA ALA A 185 9.92 11.57 11.59
C ALA A 185 10.93 12.15 10.60
N GLN A 186 12.14 11.59 10.58
CA GLN A 186 13.15 11.94 9.58
C GLN A 186 12.82 11.26 8.24
N ASP A 187 13.22 11.86 7.12
CA ASP A 187 12.92 11.32 5.78
C ASP A 187 13.41 9.87 5.61
N SER A 188 14.61 9.54 6.12
CA SER A 188 15.14 8.16 6.09
C SER A 188 14.28 7.15 6.85
N GLU A 189 13.63 7.60 7.92
CA GLU A 189 12.73 6.76 8.71
C GLU A 189 11.39 6.59 8.00
N ILE A 190 10.90 7.63 7.32
CA ILE A 190 9.71 7.57 6.48
C ILE A 190 9.92 6.55 5.35
N GLU A 191 11.04 6.62 4.66
CA GLU A 191 11.44 5.68 3.59
C GLU A 191 11.44 4.24 4.10
N THR A 192 12.13 3.98 5.22
CA THR A 192 12.24 2.64 5.79
C THR A 192 10.86 2.05 6.14
N ILE A 193 10.03 2.82 6.84
CA ILE A 193 8.69 2.38 7.29
C ILE A 193 7.75 2.18 6.10
N PHE A 194 7.83 3.06 5.09
CA PHE A 194 7.04 2.94 3.87
C PHE A 194 7.35 1.63 3.13
N TRP A 195 8.63 1.32 2.92
CA TRP A 195 9.03 0.07 2.26
C TRP A 195 8.71 -1.16 3.10
N GLU A 196 8.82 -1.10 4.43
CA GLU A 196 8.35 -2.17 5.32
C GLU A 196 6.86 -2.45 5.13
N PHE A 197 6.03 -1.39 5.01
CA PHE A 197 4.60 -1.51 4.75
C PHE A 197 4.32 -2.13 3.37
N ILE A 198 4.98 -1.66 2.31
CA ILE A 198 4.82 -2.21 0.95
C ILE A 198 5.22 -3.69 0.90
N ASN A 199 6.27 -4.09 1.61
CA ASN A 199 6.74 -5.48 1.67
C ASN A 199 5.76 -6.44 2.36
N LEU A 200 4.74 -5.93 3.07
CA LEU A 200 3.65 -6.76 3.61
C LEU A 200 2.70 -7.26 2.49
N ASP A 201 2.66 -6.58 1.35
CA ASP A 201 1.82 -6.98 0.23
C ASP A 201 2.46 -8.12 -0.58
N THR A 202 2.06 -9.34 -0.24
CA THR A 202 2.50 -10.55 -0.96
C THR A 202 1.81 -10.76 -2.31
N PHE A 203 0.72 -10.04 -2.60
CA PHE A 203 -0.02 -10.16 -3.85
C PHE A 203 0.47 -9.18 -4.93
N PHE A 204 1.36 -8.26 -4.57
CA PHE A 204 1.90 -7.24 -5.48
C PHE A 204 0.77 -6.45 -6.15
N SER A 205 -0.12 -5.91 -5.32
CA SER A 205 -1.38 -5.28 -5.72
C SER A 205 -1.14 -4.02 -6.58
N GLN A 206 -2.13 -3.69 -7.42
CA GLN A 206 -2.10 -2.46 -8.19
C GLN A 206 -2.15 -1.21 -7.29
N LYS A 207 -2.82 -1.30 -6.13
CA LYS A 207 -2.92 -0.21 -5.17
C LYS A 207 -1.56 0.08 -4.54
N SER A 208 -0.81 -0.94 -4.12
CA SER A 208 0.57 -0.81 -3.67
C SER A 208 1.46 -0.14 -4.72
N LEU A 209 1.31 -0.49 -6.00
CA LEU A 209 2.04 0.19 -7.08
C LEU A 209 1.66 1.69 -7.20
N GLN A 210 0.41 2.04 -6.99
CA GLN A 210 -0.03 3.45 -6.97
C GLN A 210 0.59 4.20 -5.78
N LEU A 211 0.63 3.58 -4.60
CA LEU A 211 1.28 4.16 -3.42
C LEU A 211 2.78 4.36 -3.66
N ILE A 212 3.48 3.38 -4.27
CA ILE A 212 4.89 3.52 -4.66
C ILE A 212 5.09 4.69 -5.63
N LYS A 213 4.19 4.83 -6.61
CA LYS A 213 4.23 5.95 -7.57
C LYS A 213 4.13 7.30 -6.86
N GLU A 214 3.17 7.45 -5.97
CA GLU A 214 2.96 8.69 -5.19
C GLU A 214 4.15 8.99 -4.29
N PHE A 215 4.68 7.97 -3.62
CA PHE A 215 5.84 8.09 -2.75
C PHE A 215 7.09 8.54 -3.51
N THR A 216 7.44 7.84 -4.58
CA THR A 216 8.64 8.11 -5.40
C THR A 216 8.55 9.43 -6.17
N HIS A 217 7.37 10.02 -6.33
CA HIS A 217 7.23 11.37 -6.89
C HIS A 217 7.70 12.46 -5.90
N VAL A 218 7.62 12.19 -4.59
CA VAL A 218 8.00 13.14 -3.55
C VAL A 218 9.43 12.89 -3.07
N TYR A 219 9.82 11.63 -2.91
CA TYR A 219 11.10 11.24 -2.32
C TYR A 219 12.09 10.75 -3.39
N PRO A 220 13.39 11.07 -3.24
CA PRO A 220 14.43 10.49 -4.09
C PRO A 220 14.53 8.98 -3.84
N VAL A 221 14.93 8.23 -4.87
CA VAL A 221 15.03 6.76 -4.80
C VAL A 221 16.49 6.35 -4.73
N SER A 222 16.87 5.65 -3.67
CA SER A 222 18.20 5.04 -3.53
C SER A 222 18.34 3.76 -4.38
N ALA A 223 19.56 3.26 -4.54
CA ALA A 223 19.80 2.04 -5.34
C ALA A 223 19.11 0.79 -4.76
N ASN A 224 19.03 0.65 -3.43
CA ASN A 224 18.37 -0.49 -2.79
C ASN A 224 16.85 -0.42 -2.97
N GLU A 225 16.27 0.76 -2.79
CA GLU A 225 14.83 0.98 -2.98
C GLU A 225 14.43 0.81 -4.44
N LEU A 226 15.30 1.19 -5.38
CA LEU A 226 15.11 0.93 -6.79
C LEU A 226 15.00 -0.57 -7.07
N ASN A 227 15.88 -1.39 -6.47
CA ASN A 227 15.80 -2.84 -6.62
C ASN A 227 14.50 -3.41 -6.02
N GLN A 228 14.08 -2.93 -4.84
CA GLN A 228 12.80 -3.35 -4.23
C GLN A 228 11.61 -2.96 -5.11
N LEU A 229 11.60 -1.74 -5.66
CA LEU A 229 10.58 -1.26 -6.61
C LEU A 229 10.52 -2.17 -7.84
N ILE A 230 11.66 -2.48 -8.44
CA ILE A 230 11.76 -3.29 -9.65
C ILE A 230 11.25 -4.71 -9.38
N GLU A 231 11.68 -5.34 -8.28
CA GLU A 231 11.22 -6.67 -7.91
C GLU A 231 9.71 -6.70 -7.67
N PHE A 232 9.17 -5.70 -6.99
CA PHE A 232 7.74 -5.57 -6.74
C PHE A 232 6.95 -5.39 -8.05
N ALA A 233 7.41 -4.49 -8.93
CA ALA A 233 6.78 -4.20 -10.22
C ALA A 233 6.78 -5.41 -11.16
N LEU A 234 7.90 -6.15 -11.24
CA LEU A 234 8.01 -7.31 -12.11
C LEU A 234 7.20 -8.52 -11.63
N ARG A 235 7.01 -8.66 -10.30
CA ARG A 235 6.14 -9.70 -9.71
C ARG A 235 4.65 -9.37 -9.78
N SER A 236 4.30 -8.10 -9.92
CA SER A 236 2.90 -7.69 -10.03
C SER A 236 2.20 -8.25 -11.27
N LYS A 237 0.89 -8.47 -11.15
CA LYS A 237 0.00 -8.83 -12.26
C LYS A 237 -0.18 -7.70 -13.27
N VAL A 238 0.11 -6.46 -12.89
CA VAL A 238 0.01 -5.31 -13.78
C VAL A 238 1.07 -5.42 -14.88
N VAL A 239 0.64 -5.46 -16.14
CA VAL A 239 1.53 -5.62 -17.30
C VAL A 239 2.30 -4.34 -17.58
N ASP A 240 1.60 -3.22 -17.73
CA ASP A 240 2.23 -1.93 -17.94
C ASP A 240 2.60 -1.27 -16.60
N VAL A 241 3.89 -1.22 -16.30
CA VAL A 241 4.46 -0.56 -15.12
C VAL A 241 5.20 0.74 -15.47
N SER A 242 5.08 1.22 -16.72
CA SER A 242 5.76 2.43 -17.19
C SER A 242 5.40 3.67 -16.36
N PHE A 243 4.19 3.70 -15.80
CA PHE A 243 3.71 4.79 -14.94
C PHE A 243 4.52 4.98 -13.64
N LEU A 244 5.32 3.98 -13.23
CA LEU A 244 6.21 4.08 -12.07
C LEU A 244 7.47 4.90 -12.37
N VAL A 245 7.86 5.03 -13.65
CA VAL A 245 9.04 5.79 -14.04
C VAL A 245 8.70 7.27 -14.05
N ASN A 246 8.87 7.90 -12.88
CA ASN A 246 8.88 9.35 -12.71
C ASN A 246 10.32 9.90 -12.79
N ASN A 247 10.49 11.21 -12.61
CA ASN A 247 11.80 11.86 -12.70
C ASN A 247 12.83 11.28 -11.71
N ASN A 248 12.43 10.99 -10.47
CA ASN A 248 13.32 10.47 -9.43
C ASN A 248 13.74 9.02 -9.74
N VAL A 249 12.79 8.18 -10.17
CA VAL A 249 13.06 6.79 -10.60
C VAL A 249 13.93 6.78 -11.85
N ALA A 250 13.66 7.66 -12.81
CA ALA A 250 14.48 7.79 -14.02
C ALA A 250 15.91 8.24 -13.70
N GLU A 251 16.10 9.17 -12.77
CA GLU A 251 17.42 9.58 -12.29
C GLU A 251 18.16 8.43 -11.59
N ALA A 252 17.46 7.69 -10.71
CA ALA A 252 18.00 6.52 -10.04
C ALA A 252 18.41 5.43 -11.05
N LEU A 253 17.59 5.18 -12.07
CA LEU A 253 17.91 4.27 -13.18
C LEU A 253 19.14 4.75 -13.97
N LYS A 254 19.23 6.04 -14.31
CA LYS A 254 20.39 6.63 -15.01
C LYS A 254 21.69 6.49 -14.20
N LYS A 255 21.61 6.59 -12.87
CA LYS A 255 22.75 6.36 -11.97
C LYS A 255 23.14 4.88 -11.86
N ALA A 256 22.16 3.97 -11.93
CA ALA A 256 22.40 2.54 -11.78
C ALA A 256 22.88 1.85 -13.08
N LEU A 257 22.42 2.31 -14.25
CA LEU A 257 22.75 1.74 -15.57
C LEU A 257 24.25 1.62 -15.91
N PRO A 258 25.13 2.60 -15.59
CA PRO A 258 26.57 2.54 -15.90
C PRO A 258 27.34 1.53 -15.06
N SER A 259 26.79 1.11 -13.92
CA SER A 259 27.37 0.10 -13.05
C SER A 259 27.12 -1.27 -13.69
N SER A 260 28.10 -1.77 -14.44
CA SER A 260 28.02 -2.99 -15.25
C SER A 260 27.74 -4.30 -14.48
N SER A 261 27.44 -4.27 -13.19
CA SER A 261 27.09 -5.43 -12.36
C SER A 261 25.59 -5.67 -12.20
N ASP A 262 24.76 -4.62 -12.33
CA ASP A 262 23.38 -4.69 -11.85
C ASP A 262 22.42 -5.04 -12.99
N ALA A 263 22.14 -6.33 -13.14
CA ALA A 263 21.26 -6.88 -14.17
C ALA A 263 19.79 -6.41 -14.04
N LEU A 264 19.32 -6.09 -12.82
CA LEU A 264 17.92 -5.74 -12.53
C LEU A 264 17.50 -4.37 -13.12
N PRO A 265 18.21 -3.25 -12.88
CA PRO A 265 17.90 -1.97 -13.52
C PRO A 265 17.93 -2.02 -15.05
N GLN A 266 18.86 -2.78 -15.63
CA GLN A 266 18.95 -2.97 -17.08
C GLN A 266 17.73 -3.73 -17.61
N LEU A 267 17.38 -4.85 -16.96
CA LEU A 267 16.18 -5.63 -17.26
C LEU A 267 14.91 -4.77 -17.20
N PHE A 268 14.76 -3.99 -16.13
CA PHE A 268 13.60 -3.12 -15.94
C PHE A 268 13.53 -2.03 -17.02
N SER A 269 14.67 -1.42 -17.39
CA SER A 269 14.70 -0.43 -18.47
C SER A 269 14.24 -1.01 -19.81
N LYS A 270 14.69 -2.22 -20.16
CA LYS A 270 14.22 -2.94 -21.35
C LYS A 270 12.73 -3.26 -21.26
N TYR A 271 12.28 -3.74 -20.11
CA TYR A 271 10.88 -4.10 -19.85
C TYR A 271 9.93 -2.92 -20.06
N VAL A 272 10.23 -1.79 -19.43
CA VAL A 272 9.40 -0.58 -19.51
C VAL A 272 9.40 0.02 -20.92
N LYS A 273 10.49 -0.14 -21.69
CA LYS A 273 10.57 0.24 -23.11
C LYS A 273 9.84 -0.72 -24.06
N GLY A 274 9.19 -1.76 -23.53
CA GLY A 274 8.48 -2.78 -24.31
C GLY A 274 9.43 -3.58 -25.21
N GLU A 275 10.68 -3.80 -24.80
CA GLU A 275 11.59 -4.71 -25.49
C GLU A 275 11.34 -6.15 -25.04
N LEU A 276 11.48 -7.09 -25.97
CA LEU A 276 11.35 -8.51 -25.67
C LEU A 276 12.54 -8.96 -24.81
N ILE A 277 12.24 -9.59 -23.68
CA ILE A 277 13.24 -10.08 -22.73
C ILE A 277 13.35 -11.59 -22.85
N ALA A 278 14.55 -12.12 -23.10
CA ALA A 278 14.76 -13.56 -23.10
C ALA A 278 14.64 -14.16 -21.69
N VAL A 279 14.17 -15.39 -21.59
CA VAL A 279 14.02 -16.12 -20.31
C VAL A 279 15.36 -16.24 -19.57
N ASP A 280 16.46 -16.37 -20.32
CA ASP A 280 17.81 -16.51 -19.78
C ASP A 280 18.35 -15.22 -19.15
N ASP A 281 17.88 -14.06 -19.64
CA ASP A 281 18.28 -12.74 -19.13
C ASP A 281 17.58 -12.39 -17.79
N ILE A 282 16.58 -13.19 -17.38
CA ILE A 282 15.82 -12.95 -16.16
C ILE A 282 16.53 -13.63 -14.97
N PRO A 283 16.84 -12.89 -13.90
CA PRO A 283 17.41 -13.42 -12.66
C PRO A 283 16.58 -14.58 -12.08
N SER A 284 17.24 -15.57 -11.48
CA SER A 284 16.60 -16.79 -10.96
C SER A 284 15.67 -16.57 -9.76
N ASN A 285 15.79 -15.44 -9.06
CA ASN A 285 14.91 -15.09 -7.96
C ASN A 285 13.51 -14.63 -8.44
N LEU A 286 13.36 -14.24 -9.70
CA LEU A 286 12.12 -13.71 -10.28
C LEU A 286 11.37 -14.77 -11.10
N PRO A 287 10.03 -14.65 -11.23
CA PRO A 287 9.22 -15.59 -12.00
C PRO A 287 9.45 -15.39 -13.52
N LYS A 288 10.39 -16.17 -14.08
CA LYS A 288 10.92 -15.98 -15.43
C LYS A 288 9.87 -16.06 -16.52
N GLU A 289 9.08 -17.12 -16.53
CA GLU A 289 8.06 -17.40 -17.54
C GLU A 289 6.99 -16.30 -17.54
N PHE A 290 6.58 -15.89 -16.33
CA PHE A 290 5.59 -14.84 -16.12
C PHE A 290 6.07 -13.49 -16.67
N ILE A 291 7.31 -13.09 -16.35
CA ILE A 291 7.88 -11.83 -16.83
C ILE A 291 8.07 -11.86 -18.35
N HIS A 292 8.55 -12.98 -18.91
CA HIS A 292 8.71 -13.16 -20.35
C HIS A 292 7.38 -13.03 -21.09
N GLN A 293 6.30 -13.67 -20.60
CA GLN A 293 4.96 -13.52 -21.17
C GLN A 293 4.49 -12.05 -21.16
N LYS A 294 4.64 -11.35 -20.03
CA LYS A 294 4.32 -9.92 -19.96
C LYS A 294 5.16 -9.09 -20.93
N SER A 295 6.45 -9.41 -21.10
CA SER A 295 7.32 -8.70 -22.04
C SER A 295 6.87 -8.88 -23.50
N LYS A 296 6.32 -10.05 -23.87
CA LYS A 296 5.71 -10.28 -25.18
C LYS A 296 4.49 -9.38 -25.40
N ILE A 297 3.63 -9.26 -24.39
CA ILE A 297 2.44 -8.38 -24.45
C ILE A 297 2.87 -6.91 -24.67
N LEU A 298 3.89 -6.45 -23.93
CA LEU A 298 4.40 -5.08 -24.08
C LEU A 298 5.09 -4.86 -25.44
N SER A 299 5.83 -5.85 -25.93
CA SER A 299 6.47 -5.80 -27.26
C SER A 299 5.43 -5.70 -28.37
N LEU A 300 4.33 -6.44 -28.25
CA LEU A 300 3.20 -6.37 -29.17
C LEU A 300 2.54 -4.99 -29.16
N ALA A 301 2.31 -4.44 -27.97
CA ALA A 301 1.78 -3.09 -27.84
C ALA A 301 2.71 -2.02 -28.42
N LYS A 302 4.03 -2.17 -28.22
CA LYS A 302 5.04 -1.28 -28.82
C LYS A 302 4.97 -1.33 -30.34
N PHE A 303 4.92 -2.53 -30.92
CA PHE A 303 4.76 -2.72 -32.36
C PHE A 303 3.52 -1.99 -32.89
N PHE A 304 2.36 -2.13 -32.25
CA PHE A 304 1.15 -1.43 -32.66
C PHE A 304 1.24 0.09 -32.46
N ALA A 305 1.89 0.56 -31.40
CA ALA A 305 2.10 1.99 -31.17
C ALA A 305 2.95 2.63 -32.26
N GLU A 306 4.05 1.98 -32.67
CA GLU A 306 4.94 2.47 -33.72
C GLU A 306 4.26 2.47 -35.10
N ASN A 307 3.57 1.37 -35.46
CA ASN A 307 2.92 1.26 -36.77
C ASN A 307 1.61 2.07 -36.88
N SER A 308 0.95 2.39 -35.75
CA SER A 308 -0.27 3.22 -35.77
C SER A 308 -0.02 4.70 -36.07
N THR A 309 1.19 5.20 -35.87
CA THR A 309 1.52 6.60 -36.18
C THR A 309 1.76 6.86 -37.67
N GLN A 310 1.97 5.80 -38.47
CA GLN A 310 2.31 5.91 -39.89
C GLN A 310 1.07 5.86 -40.81
N SER A 311 -0.10 5.51 -40.29
CA SER A 311 -1.35 5.45 -41.06
C SER A 311 -2.09 6.78 -40.98
N SER A 312 -1.93 7.62 -42.00
CA SER A 312 -2.62 8.90 -42.16
C SER A 312 -4.11 8.76 -42.51
N GLU A 313 -4.61 7.54 -42.73
CA GLU A 313 -6.00 7.28 -43.13
C GLU A 313 -6.84 6.84 -41.92
N HIS A 314 -7.83 7.67 -41.58
CA HIS A 314 -8.68 7.58 -40.39
C HIS A 314 -9.64 6.38 -40.31
N ASN A 315 -9.43 5.31 -41.08
CA ASN A 315 -10.33 4.16 -41.11
C ASN A 315 -9.56 2.88 -40.77
N GLN A 316 -9.59 2.50 -39.49
CA GLN A 316 -9.20 1.19 -38.96
C GLN A 316 -7.83 0.67 -39.42
N ILE A 317 -6.86 0.72 -38.50
CA ILE A 317 -5.56 0.10 -38.74
C ILE A 317 -5.74 -1.41 -38.61
N ILE A 318 -5.93 -2.07 -39.75
CA ILE A 318 -6.09 -3.51 -39.85
C ILE A 318 -4.71 -4.12 -40.10
N PHE A 319 -4.32 -5.05 -39.24
CA PHE A 319 -3.08 -5.83 -39.38
C PHE A 319 -3.43 -7.26 -39.75
N THR A 320 -2.73 -7.82 -40.74
CA THR A 320 -2.76 -9.27 -40.98
C THR A 320 -1.79 -9.96 -40.04
N TYR A 321 -2.12 -11.16 -39.53
CA TYR A 321 -1.26 -11.86 -38.54
C TYR A 321 0.20 -12.00 -38.99
N LYS A 322 0.45 -12.22 -40.29
CA LYS A 322 1.80 -12.37 -40.85
C LYS A 322 2.69 -11.12 -40.72
N GLU A 323 2.08 -9.95 -40.57
CA GLU A 323 2.80 -8.67 -40.44
C GLU A 323 3.27 -8.44 -39.00
N ILE A 324 2.73 -9.19 -38.04
CA ILE A 324 2.93 -8.97 -36.62
C ILE A 324 4.12 -9.82 -36.15
N PRO A 325 5.15 -9.22 -35.54
CA PRO A 325 6.25 -9.97 -34.97
C PRO A 325 5.74 -10.86 -33.83
N LEU A 326 6.36 -12.03 -33.63
CA LEU A 326 6.03 -13.06 -32.61
C LEU A 326 5.00 -14.13 -33.03
N VAL A 327 4.46 -14.08 -34.26
CA VAL A 327 3.58 -15.14 -34.77
C VAL A 327 4.40 -16.37 -35.19
N SER A 328 4.55 -17.32 -34.28
CA SER A 328 5.05 -18.68 -34.60
C SER A 328 3.91 -19.70 -34.72
N ASN A 329 2.83 -19.47 -33.98
CA ASN A 329 1.63 -20.29 -33.94
C ASN A 329 0.41 -19.36 -33.85
N HIS A 330 -0.59 -19.53 -34.72
CA HIS A 330 -1.76 -18.65 -34.79
C HIS A 330 -2.56 -18.69 -33.47
N LEU A 331 -2.68 -19.86 -32.85
CA LEU A 331 -3.46 -20.01 -31.62
C LEU A 331 -2.80 -19.33 -30.41
N GLU A 332 -1.49 -19.50 -30.24
CA GLU A 332 -0.72 -18.83 -29.19
C GLU A 332 -0.73 -17.31 -29.36
N PHE A 333 -0.74 -16.84 -30.61
CA PHE A 333 -0.84 -15.42 -30.91
C PHE A 333 -2.21 -14.83 -30.53
N GLU A 334 -3.29 -15.56 -30.82
CA GLU A 334 -4.65 -15.15 -30.42
C GLU A 334 -4.81 -15.11 -28.91
N GLU A 335 -4.28 -16.11 -28.19
CA GLU A 335 -4.24 -16.10 -26.73
C GLU A 335 -3.47 -14.89 -26.20
N LEU A 336 -2.30 -14.58 -26.77
CA LEU A 336 -1.49 -13.41 -26.40
C LEU A 336 -2.23 -12.10 -26.66
N LEU A 337 -2.94 -11.97 -27.79
CA LEU A 337 -3.76 -10.80 -28.11
C LEU A 337 -4.89 -10.63 -27.09
N ILE A 338 -5.58 -11.72 -26.73
CA ILE A 338 -6.65 -11.70 -25.74
C ILE A 338 -6.09 -11.27 -24.37
N GLU A 339 -4.92 -11.78 -23.97
CA GLU A 339 -4.25 -11.35 -22.74
C GLU A 339 -3.85 -9.88 -22.78
N ALA A 340 -3.36 -9.39 -23.91
CA ALA A 340 -3.00 -7.98 -24.09
C ALA A 340 -4.22 -7.04 -24.00
N ILE A 341 -5.36 -7.48 -24.54
CA ILE A 341 -6.65 -6.77 -24.43
C ILE A 341 -7.17 -6.80 -22.99
N LYS A 342 -7.11 -7.96 -22.32
CA LYS A 342 -7.49 -8.09 -20.89
C LYS A 342 -6.62 -7.24 -19.99
N ALA A 343 -5.33 -7.12 -20.30
CA ALA A 343 -4.40 -6.25 -19.61
C ALA A 343 -4.64 -4.75 -19.90
N GLY A 344 -5.50 -4.43 -20.87
CA GLY A 344 -5.87 -3.06 -21.22
C GLY A 344 -4.78 -2.28 -21.96
N VAL A 345 -3.74 -2.95 -22.46
CA VAL A 345 -2.64 -2.29 -23.19
C VAL A 345 -3.04 -1.98 -24.63
N ILE A 346 -3.94 -2.80 -25.20
CA ILE A 346 -4.44 -2.70 -26.57
C ILE A 346 -5.97 -2.85 -26.55
N GLU A 347 -6.66 -2.10 -27.39
CA GLU A 347 -8.09 -2.26 -27.68
C GLU A 347 -8.26 -2.51 -29.18
N GLY A 348 -8.99 -3.56 -29.55
CA GLY A 348 -9.23 -3.89 -30.94
C GLY A 348 -10.20 -5.06 -31.12
N LYS A 349 -10.45 -5.41 -32.37
CA LYS A 349 -11.32 -6.53 -32.75
C LYS A 349 -10.52 -7.56 -33.54
N LEU A 350 -10.66 -8.82 -33.15
CA LEU A 350 -10.09 -9.96 -33.84
C LEU A 350 -11.07 -10.50 -34.87
N ASN A 351 -10.60 -10.74 -36.09
CA ASN A 351 -11.32 -11.52 -37.08
C ASN A 351 -10.50 -12.78 -37.40
N GLN A 352 -10.90 -13.88 -36.78
CA GLN A 352 -10.22 -15.17 -36.88
C GLN A 352 -10.34 -15.81 -38.26
N ILE A 353 -11.44 -15.56 -39.01
CA ILE A 353 -11.64 -16.15 -40.34
C ILE A 353 -10.66 -15.53 -41.34
N ASP A 354 -10.51 -14.21 -41.27
CA ASP A 354 -9.65 -13.46 -42.19
C ASP A 354 -8.20 -13.31 -41.68
N GLU A 355 -7.89 -13.87 -40.50
CA GLU A 355 -6.59 -13.72 -39.82
C GLU A 355 -6.14 -12.25 -39.71
N THR A 356 -7.09 -11.38 -39.34
CA THR A 356 -6.86 -9.93 -39.21
C THR A 356 -7.21 -9.40 -37.83
N PHE A 357 -6.46 -8.41 -37.38
CA PHE A 357 -6.70 -7.66 -36.15
C PHE A 357 -6.93 -6.19 -36.47
N SER A 358 -8.11 -5.68 -36.14
CA SER A 358 -8.46 -4.27 -36.28
C SER A 358 -8.15 -3.52 -35.00
N LEU A 359 -7.09 -2.71 -35.01
CA LEU A 359 -6.68 -1.90 -33.87
C LEU A 359 -7.60 -0.68 -33.71
N SER A 360 -8.13 -0.48 -32.51
CA SER A 360 -8.92 0.70 -32.13
C SER A 360 -8.10 1.70 -31.34
N ARG A 361 -7.35 1.23 -30.33
CA ARG A 361 -6.49 2.05 -29.48
C ARG A 361 -5.32 1.22 -28.97
N VAL A 362 -4.19 1.87 -28.77
CA VAL A 362 -3.02 1.31 -28.10
C VAL A 362 -2.50 2.31 -27.07
N ASN A 363 -2.17 1.83 -25.87
CA ASN A 363 -1.55 2.67 -24.87
C ASN A 363 -0.11 2.96 -25.29
N ARG A 364 0.22 4.25 -25.42
CA ARG A 364 1.58 4.68 -25.74
C ARG A 364 2.41 4.69 -24.46
N PHE A 365 3.55 4.00 -24.49
CA PHE A 365 4.51 4.01 -23.40
C PHE A 365 5.25 5.35 -23.36
N ILE A 366 4.81 6.25 -22.49
CA ILE A 366 5.51 7.52 -22.23
C ILE A 366 6.30 7.34 -20.94
N ILE A 367 7.63 7.27 -21.06
CA ILE A 367 8.55 6.97 -19.96
C ILE A 367 9.30 8.25 -19.60
N ALA A 368 9.30 8.64 -18.32
CA ALA A 368 10.02 9.84 -17.89
C ALA A 368 11.54 9.69 -18.14
N GLY A 369 12.16 10.77 -18.61
CA GLY A 369 13.61 10.84 -18.83
C GLY A 369 14.11 10.37 -20.20
N ASP A 370 13.21 9.92 -21.10
CA ASP A 370 13.46 9.78 -22.54
C ASP A 370 12.90 11.01 -23.28
N ASP A 371 13.67 12.10 -23.24
CA ASP A 371 13.27 13.40 -23.79
C ASP A 371 12.92 13.31 -25.28
N THR A 372 13.53 12.36 -26.01
CA THR A 372 13.30 12.17 -27.44
C THR A 372 11.92 11.56 -27.72
N ALA A 373 11.56 10.48 -27.02
CA ALA A 373 10.26 9.86 -27.16
C ALA A 373 9.13 10.79 -26.68
N ILE A 374 9.37 11.53 -25.58
CA ILE A 374 8.42 12.53 -25.06
C ILE A 374 8.19 13.65 -26.09
N ALA A 375 9.26 14.21 -26.66
CA ALA A 375 9.16 15.27 -27.65
C ALA A 375 8.40 14.82 -28.90
N GLN A 376 8.69 13.61 -29.42
CA GLN A 376 7.98 13.03 -30.57
C GLN A 376 6.49 12.83 -30.28
N GLY A 377 6.16 12.33 -29.08
CA GLY A 377 4.77 12.14 -28.65
C GLY A 377 4.00 13.46 -28.61
N TRP A 378 4.58 14.50 -28.01
CA TRP A 378 3.96 15.83 -27.95
C TRP A 378 3.81 16.48 -29.33
N GLU A 379 4.78 16.30 -30.21
CA GLU A 379 4.70 16.82 -31.57
C GLU A 379 3.57 16.14 -32.37
N SER A 380 3.41 14.82 -32.24
CA SER A 380 2.28 14.09 -32.84
C SER A 380 0.93 14.60 -32.32
N ILE A 381 0.81 14.82 -31.01
CA ILE A 381 -0.42 15.37 -30.39
C ILE A 381 -0.70 16.79 -30.91
N ARG A 382 0.34 17.63 -30.99
CA ARG A 382 0.23 19.00 -31.51
C ARG A 382 -0.28 19.00 -32.95
N GLN A 383 0.26 18.13 -33.82
CA GLN A 383 -0.17 18.01 -35.21
C GLN A 383 -1.63 17.54 -35.32
N ALA A 384 -2.03 16.53 -34.54
CA ALA A 384 -3.41 16.05 -34.53
C ALA A 384 -4.40 17.13 -34.07
N LEU A 385 -4.08 17.87 -33.01
CA LEU A 385 -4.90 18.98 -32.52
C LEU A 385 -5.01 20.12 -33.54
N GLN A 386 -3.91 20.42 -34.25
CA GLN A 386 -3.94 21.40 -35.34
C GLN A 386 -4.83 20.96 -36.48
N GLN A 387 -4.74 19.69 -36.89
CA GLN A 387 -5.63 19.13 -37.91
C GLN A 387 -7.10 19.18 -37.48
N TRP A 388 -7.41 18.84 -36.24
CA TRP A 388 -8.77 18.94 -35.70
C TRP A 388 -9.27 20.39 -35.66
N SER A 389 -8.42 21.33 -35.25
CA SER A 389 -8.76 22.75 -35.28
C SER A 389 -9.06 23.25 -36.70
N LEU A 390 -8.25 22.85 -37.69
CA LEU A 390 -8.48 23.19 -39.09
C LEU A 390 -9.78 22.58 -39.61
N SER A 391 -10.03 21.30 -39.33
CA SER A 391 -11.28 20.64 -39.72
C SER A 391 -12.52 21.29 -39.11
N LEU A 392 -12.46 21.68 -37.84
CA LEU A 392 -13.58 22.39 -37.18
C LEU A 392 -13.80 23.77 -37.77
N ASN A 393 -12.73 24.52 -38.07
CA ASN A 393 -12.84 25.82 -38.72
C ASN A 393 -13.43 25.70 -40.14
N ASN A 394 -13.01 24.68 -40.90
CA ASN A 394 -13.57 24.41 -42.23
C ASN A 394 -15.07 24.09 -42.15
N VAL A 395 -15.50 23.31 -41.15
CA VAL A 395 -16.92 23.01 -40.93
C VAL A 395 -17.68 24.28 -40.53
N ASP A 396 -17.14 25.12 -39.64
CA ASP A 396 -17.78 26.40 -39.28
C ASP A 396 -17.91 27.32 -40.49
N GLU A 397 -16.88 27.41 -41.33
CA GLU A 397 -16.91 28.20 -42.56
C GLU A 397 -17.98 27.69 -43.53
N ILE A 398 -18.05 26.38 -43.78
CA ILE A 398 -19.10 25.79 -44.63
C ILE A 398 -20.49 26.08 -44.08
N VAL A 399 -20.69 25.96 -42.76
CA VAL A 399 -21.98 26.25 -42.12
C VAL A 399 -22.35 27.73 -42.25
N ARG A 400 -21.40 28.65 -42.05
CA ARG A 400 -21.59 30.10 -42.24
C ARG A 400 -21.94 30.43 -43.68
N GLN A 401 -21.16 29.93 -44.65
CA GLN A 401 -21.42 30.13 -46.07
C GLN A 401 -22.80 29.59 -46.48
N THR A 402 -23.18 28.40 -45.98
CA THR A 402 -24.51 27.83 -46.23
C THR A 402 -25.61 28.71 -45.64
N ARG A 403 -25.42 29.23 -44.42
CA ARG A 403 -26.37 30.15 -43.77
C ARG A 403 -26.53 31.45 -44.57
N GLU A 404 -25.43 32.05 -45.02
CA GLU A 404 -25.45 33.27 -45.83
C GLU A 404 -26.12 33.04 -47.19
N GLN A 405 -25.88 31.89 -47.84
CA GLN A 405 -26.56 31.50 -49.06
C GLN A 405 -28.06 31.33 -48.88
N ILE A 406 -28.52 30.76 -47.76
CA ILE A 406 -29.96 30.64 -47.45
C ILE A 406 -30.59 32.02 -47.23
N VAL A 407 -29.92 32.91 -46.49
CA VAL A 407 -30.42 34.28 -46.24
C VAL A 407 -30.48 35.10 -47.53
N ASN A 408 -29.46 35.01 -48.37
CA ASN A 408 -29.41 35.74 -49.64
C ASN A 408 -30.33 35.12 -50.71
N GLY A 409 -30.52 33.79 -50.71
CA GLY A 409 -31.41 33.08 -51.61
C GLY A 409 -32.91 33.25 -51.30
N GLY A 410 -33.26 33.62 -50.07
CA GLY A 410 -34.64 33.96 -49.68
C GLY A 410 -35.05 35.42 -49.97
N SER A 411 -34.16 36.21 -50.58
CA SER A 411 -34.38 37.64 -50.87
C SER A 411 -34.63 37.95 -52.36
N ASN A 412 -34.95 36.93 -53.18
CA ASN A 412 -35.38 37.08 -54.57
C ASN A 412 -36.85 36.71 -54.76
#